data_AF-A0A6J6JJW9-F1
#
_entry.id   AF-A0A6J6JJW9-F1
#
_cell.length_a   1.000
_cell.length_b   1.000
_cell.length_c   1.000
_cell.angle_alpha   90.00
_cell.angle_beta   90.00
_cell.angle_gamma   90.00
#
_symmetry.space_group_name_H-M   'P 1'
#
loop_
_entity.id
_entity.type
_entity.pdbx_description
1 polymer ?
#
loop_
_entity_poly.entity_id
_entity_poly.type
_entity_poly.pdbx_seq_one_letter_code
_entity_poly.pdbx_strand_id
1 'polypeptide(L)'
;MRTGDHLYDYSVAWIDLMATGTNMGRSVLTRGRFASAEEAAPKIGADPYKYNAGELVSAPPFMPAGLLNKLSIRAFNELWFRKAPVERRDEIQSIPTFFHPLDMVRGWNRIYGPAGFLQWQFVIPFDATSTLSTIVEEISQSGCTSFLAVLKSFGEGNAAPLSFPAGGWTLALDIPAGVPGLGPLLDRLDDLVVGVGGRIYLAKDSRVRPELLPEMYPRLDEWKAVRERVDPNRRMMSDLARRLGL
;
A
#
# COMPACT_ATOMS: atom_id res chain seq x y z
N MET A 1 -1.50 2.52 15.83
CA MET A 1 -0.59 1.64 15.08
C MET A 1 0.74 1.42 15.81
N ARG A 2 1.49 2.47 16.21
CA ARG A 2 2.82 2.29 16.86
C ARG A 2 2.82 1.70 18.27
N THR A 3 1.82 1.97 19.09
CA THR A 3 1.76 1.45 20.46
C THR A 3 1.66 -0.09 20.44
N GLY A 4 2.69 -0.74 21.00
CA GLY A 4 2.80 -2.21 21.02
C GLY A 4 3.10 -2.85 19.66
N ASP A 5 3.47 -2.08 18.63
CA ASP A 5 3.81 -2.62 17.30
C ASP A 5 5.04 -3.53 17.35
N HIS A 6 6.04 -3.15 18.15
CA HIS A 6 7.27 -3.92 18.40
C HIS A 6 7.06 -5.29 19.05
N LEU A 7 5.84 -5.61 19.50
CA LEU A 7 5.48 -6.92 20.05
C LEU A 7 5.08 -7.93 18.96
N TYR A 8 5.02 -7.50 17.70
CA TYR A 8 4.55 -8.30 16.58
C TYR A 8 5.53 -8.23 15.41
N ASP A 9 5.74 -9.36 14.75
CA ASP A 9 6.59 -9.44 13.55
C ASP A 9 5.88 -8.87 12.32
N TYR A 10 4.55 -8.93 12.31
CA TYR A 10 3.70 -8.50 11.22
C TYR A 10 2.64 -7.52 11.70
N SER A 11 2.51 -6.38 11.00
CA SER A 11 1.54 -5.33 11.31
C SER A 11 1.08 -4.65 10.03
N VAL A 12 -0.23 -4.54 9.86
CA VAL A 12 -0.84 -3.88 8.72
C VAL A 12 -2.20 -3.31 9.09
N ALA A 13 -2.51 -2.11 8.61
CA ALA A 13 -3.82 -1.52 8.76
C ALA A 13 -4.47 -1.34 7.38
N TRP A 14 -5.70 -1.83 7.22
CA TRP A 14 -6.58 -1.31 6.19
C TRP A 14 -7.12 0.03 6.67
N ILE A 15 -7.14 1.04 5.80
CA ILE A 15 -7.60 2.40 6.13
C ILE A 15 -8.73 2.82 5.18
N ASP A 16 -9.77 3.44 5.72
CA ASP A 16 -10.87 3.97 4.92
C ASP A 16 -10.59 5.42 4.48
N LEU A 17 -10.22 5.58 3.21
CA LEU A 17 -9.98 6.90 2.60
C LEU A 17 -11.27 7.60 2.13
N MET A 18 -12.44 6.97 2.29
CA MET A 18 -13.75 7.56 1.97
C MET A 18 -14.42 8.22 3.17
N ALA A 19 -13.95 7.93 4.38
CA ALA A 19 -14.46 8.52 5.61
C ALA A 19 -13.94 9.96 5.76
N THR A 20 -14.82 10.87 6.15
CA THR A 20 -14.51 12.29 6.34
C THR A 20 -14.86 12.75 7.76
N GLY A 21 -14.41 13.94 8.15
CA GLY A 21 -14.67 14.53 9.47
C GLY A 21 -14.09 13.67 10.59
N THR A 22 -14.86 13.45 11.65
CA THR A 22 -14.42 12.69 12.84
C THR A 22 -14.11 11.21 12.57
N ASN A 23 -14.57 10.67 11.44
CA ASN A 23 -14.33 9.28 11.05
C ASN A 23 -13.14 9.13 10.08
N MET A 24 -12.50 10.23 9.68
CA MET A 24 -11.39 10.21 8.72
C MET A 24 -10.23 9.36 9.24
N GLY A 25 -9.71 8.48 8.35
CA GLY A 25 -8.59 7.60 8.69
C GLY A 25 -8.96 6.43 9.62
N ARG A 26 -10.24 6.18 9.87
CA ARG A 26 -10.67 4.95 10.56
C ARG A 26 -10.06 3.73 9.88
N SER A 27 -9.58 2.79 10.69
CA SER A 27 -8.73 1.71 10.21
C SER A 27 -9.02 0.41 10.93
N VAL A 28 -8.71 -0.72 10.28
CA VAL A 28 -8.73 -2.06 10.87
C VAL A 28 -7.29 -2.54 10.95
N LEU A 29 -6.76 -2.65 12.17
CA LEU A 29 -5.38 -3.06 12.43
C LEU A 29 -5.30 -4.57 12.63
N THR A 30 -4.50 -5.23 11.81
CA THR A 30 -4.16 -6.64 11.94
C THR A 30 -2.69 -6.76 12.33
N ARG A 31 -2.42 -7.48 13.42
CA ARG A 31 -1.07 -7.75 13.92
C ARG A 31 -0.91 -9.22 14.23
N GLY A 32 0.28 -9.75 14.05
CA GLY A 32 0.54 -11.16 14.29
C GLY A 32 2.02 -11.51 14.28
N ARG A 33 2.28 -12.76 14.62
CA ARG A 33 3.55 -13.47 14.48
C ARG A 33 3.24 -14.87 14.01
N PHE A 34 4.26 -15.63 13.60
CA PHE A 34 4.05 -17.06 13.40
C PHE A 34 3.67 -17.75 14.70
N ALA A 35 2.70 -18.66 14.61
CA ALA A 35 2.34 -19.55 15.70
C ALA A 35 3.39 -20.66 15.82
N SER A 36 3.70 -21.07 17.04
CA SER A 36 4.45 -22.30 17.29
C SER A 36 3.59 -23.53 16.94
N ALA A 37 4.24 -24.68 16.75
CA ALA A 37 3.54 -25.94 16.52
C ALA A 37 2.57 -26.29 17.67
N GLU A 38 2.95 -25.98 18.91
CA GLU A 38 2.14 -26.22 20.11
C GLU A 38 0.88 -25.34 20.15
N GLU A 39 1.00 -24.07 19.74
CA GLU A 39 -0.15 -23.15 19.65
C GLU A 39 -1.11 -23.51 18.51
N ALA A 40 -0.57 -24.06 17.41
CA ALA A 40 -1.33 -24.39 16.22
C ALA A 40 -2.03 -25.76 16.30
N ALA A 41 -1.36 -26.77 16.87
CA ALA A 41 -1.83 -28.17 16.89
C ALA A 41 -3.28 -28.35 17.37
N PRO A 42 -3.76 -27.66 18.43
CA PRO A 42 -5.15 -27.79 18.88
C PRO A 42 -6.19 -27.32 17.85
N LYS A 43 -5.80 -26.46 16.89
CA LYS A 43 -6.72 -25.83 15.93
C LYS A 43 -6.59 -26.39 14.51
N ILE A 44 -5.41 -26.85 14.10
CA ILE A 44 -5.14 -27.29 12.71
C ILE A 44 -4.76 -28.78 12.56
N GLY A 45 -4.65 -29.52 13.67
CA GLY A 45 -4.42 -30.96 13.67
C GLY A 45 -2.95 -31.38 13.52
N ALA A 46 -2.72 -32.62 13.08
CA ALA A 46 -1.45 -33.34 13.24
C ALA A 46 -0.28 -32.83 12.38
N ASP A 47 -0.53 -32.03 11.34
CA ASP A 47 0.52 -31.47 10.49
C ASP A 47 0.45 -29.93 10.49
N PRO A 48 1.09 -29.28 11.49
CA PRO A 48 1.02 -27.83 11.65
C PRO A 48 1.79 -27.05 10.56
N TYR A 49 2.57 -27.73 9.73
CA TYR A 49 3.37 -27.11 8.66
C TYR A 49 2.71 -27.24 7.28
N LYS A 50 1.57 -27.93 7.20
CA LYS A 50 0.85 -28.11 5.94
C LYS A 50 0.35 -26.77 5.40
N TYR A 51 0.85 -26.38 4.24
CA TYR A 51 0.30 -25.25 3.50
C TYR A 51 -1.01 -25.64 2.79
N ASN A 52 -2.02 -24.80 2.95
CA ASN A 52 -3.27 -24.89 2.19
C ASN A 52 -3.55 -23.51 1.58
N ALA A 53 -3.56 -23.42 0.26
CA ALA A 53 -3.80 -22.18 -0.47
C ALA A 53 -5.23 -21.63 -0.31
N GLY A 54 -6.17 -22.46 0.19
CA GLY A 54 -7.59 -22.15 0.20
C GLY A 54 -8.21 -22.25 -1.20
N GLU A 55 -9.55 -22.27 -1.27
CA GLU A 55 -10.27 -22.18 -2.53
C GLU A 55 -10.47 -20.70 -2.90
N LEU A 56 -10.01 -20.31 -4.10
CA LEU A 56 -10.17 -18.95 -4.61
C LEU A 56 -11.60 -18.77 -5.12
N VAL A 57 -12.34 -17.82 -4.53
CA VAL A 57 -13.60 -17.38 -5.12
C VAL A 57 -13.26 -16.51 -6.32
N SER A 58 -13.83 -16.79 -7.50
CA SER A 58 -13.59 -15.96 -8.67
C SER A 58 -14.48 -14.73 -8.66
N ALA A 59 -13.90 -13.55 -8.92
CA ALA A 59 -14.68 -12.36 -9.21
C ALA A 59 -15.55 -12.62 -10.46
N PRO A 60 -16.75 -12.02 -10.55
CA PRO A 60 -17.59 -12.14 -11.72
C PRO A 60 -16.80 -11.79 -12.99
N PRO A 61 -16.93 -12.57 -14.09
CA PRO A 61 -16.18 -12.35 -15.32
C PRO A 61 -16.50 -10.98 -15.96
N PHE A 62 -17.66 -10.42 -15.63
CA PHE A 62 -18.11 -9.10 -16.04
C PHE A 62 -18.63 -8.34 -14.82
N MET A 63 -18.02 -7.21 -14.51
CA MET A 63 -18.59 -6.20 -13.63
C MET A 63 -19.21 -5.12 -14.54
N PRO A 64 -20.53 -4.91 -14.51
CA PRO A 64 -21.17 -3.84 -15.26
C PRO A 64 -20.48 -2.50 -14.99
N ALA A 65 -20.22 -1.73 -16.06
CA ALA A 65 -19.69 -0.38 -15.92
C ALA A 65 -20.60 0.44 -14.99
N GLY A 66 -20.03 1.10 -13.98
CA GLY A 66 -20.76 1.92 -13.01
C GLY A 66 -21.16 1.26 -11.69
N LEU A 67 -20.89 -0.04 -11.50
CA LEU A 67 -21.10 -0.72 -10.21
C LEU A 67 -20.07 -0.31 -9.15
N LEU A 68 -18.83 0.01 -9.55
CA LEU A 68 -17.93 0.82 -8.75
C LEU A 68 -18.26 2.29 -8.99
N ASN A 69 -18.89 2.91 -8.01
CA ASN A 69 -19.06 4.35 -7.94
C ASN A 69 -18.84 4.77 -6.48
N LYS A 70 -18.83 6.09 -6.24
CA LYS A 70 -18.55 6.65 -4.92
C LYS A 70 -19.45 6.06 -3.81
N LEU A 71 -20.72 5.76 -4.12
CA LEU A 71 -21.67 5.24 -3.15
C LEU A 71 -21.43 3.77 -2.84
N SER A 72 -21.20 2.93 -3.86
CA SER A 72 -20.96 1.51 -3.64
C SER A 72 -19.66 1.25 -2.88
N ILE A 73 -18.61 2.02 -3.18
CA ILE A 73 -17.32 1.94 -2.46
C ILE A 73 -17.51 2.38 -1.01
N ARG A 74 -18.23 3.48 -0.76
CA ARG A 74 -18.51 3.93 0.60
C ARG A 74 -19.32 2.91 1.39
N ALA A 75 -20.33 2.29 0.79
CA ALA A 75 -21.14 1.25 1.42
C ALA A 75 -20.29 0.00 1.72
N PHE A 76 -19.43 -0.41 0.78
CA PHE A 76 -18.50 -1.52 1.00
C PHE A 76 -17.52 -1.24 2.13
N ASN A 77 -16.86 -0.07 2.13
CA ASN A 77 -15.92 0.33 3.17
C ASN A 77 -16.59 0.39 4.54
N GLU A 78 -17.81 0.92 4.63
CA GLU A 78 -18.60 0.93 5.87
C GLU A 78 -18.90 -0.49 6.37
N LEU A 79 -19.36 -1.38 5.48
CA LEU A 79 -19.65 -2.76 5.82
C LEU A 79 -18.38 -3.48 6.27
N TRP A 80 -17.28 -3.31 5.55
CA TRP A 80 -15.98 -3.89 5.89
C TRP A 80 -15.50 -3.43 7.26
N PHE A 81 -15.55 -2.12 7.51
CA PHE A 81 -15.18 -1.53 8.79
C PHE A 81 -16.04 -2.06 9.94
N ARG A 82 -17.36 -2.12 9.77
CA ARG A 82 -18.28 -2.62 10.81
C ARG A 82 -18.22 -4.14 11.02
N LYS A 83 -17.83 -4.90 10.00
CA LYS A 83 -17.63 -6.34 10.10
C LYS A 83 -16.38 -6.68 10.91
N ALA A 84 -15.38 -5.79 10.93
CA ALA A 84 -14.19 -5.99 11.74
C ALA A 84 -14.57 -5.99 13.24
N PRO A 85 -14.07 -6.96 14.03
CA PRO A 85 -14.31 -6.97 15.46
C PRO A 85 -13.64 -5.75 16.12
N VAL A 86 -14.23 -5.25 17.21
CA VAL A 86 -13.62 -4.18 18.02
C VAL A 86 -12.24 -4.63 18.53
N GLU A 87 -12.17 -5.87 19.01
CA GLU A 87 -10.92 -6.51 19.39
C GLU A 87 -11.01 -8.02 19.17
N ARG A 88 -9.94 -8.61 18.65
CA ARG A 88 -9.75 -10.07 18.56
C ARG A 88 -8.27 -10.37 18.82
N ARG A 89 -8.01 -11.37 19.67
CA ARG A 89 -6.65 -11.78 20.06
C ARG A 89 -6.50 -13.30 19.91
N ASP A 90 -5.26 -13.74 19.71
CA ASP A 90 -4.85 -15.16 19.72
C ASP A 90 -5.62 -16.08 18.74
N GLU A 91 -6.08 -15.51 17.64
CA GLU A 91 -6.67 -16.24 16.52
C GLU A 91 -5.56 -16.88 15.69
N ILE A 92 -5.65 -18.20 15.47
CA ILE A 92 -4.74 -18.89 14.54
C ILE A 92 -5.35 -18.74 13.15
N GLN A 93 -4.58 -18.17 12.24
CA GLN A 93 -4.95 -17.98 10.85
C GLN A 93 -3.96 -18.70 9.93
N SER A 94 -4.45 -19.18 8.78
CA SER A 94 -3.58 -19.68 7.73
C SER A 94 -2.81 -18.53 7.06
N ILE A 95 -1.71 -18.85 6.36
CA ILE A 95 -0.95 -17.86 5.59
C ILE A 95 -1.85 -17.08 4.60
N PRO A 96 -2.70 -17.73 3.78
CA PRO A 96 -3.59 -17.00 2.87
C PRO A 96 -4.57 -16.08 3.60
N THR A 97 -5.14 -16.51 4.73
CA THR A 97 -6.08 -15.67 5.50
C THR A 97 -5.41 -14.44 6.08
N PHE A 98 -4.20 -14.58 6.63
CA PHE A 98 -3.50 -13.47 7.29
C PHE A 98 -2.85 -12.50 6.29
N PHE A 99 -2.11 -13.01 5.30
CA PHE A 99 -1.33 -12.19 4.38
C PHE A 99 -2.05 -11.82 3.09
N HIS A 100 -2.98 -12.66 2.65
CA HIS A 100 -3.57 -12.60 1.32
C HIS A 100 -5.11 -12.54 1.33
N PRO A 101 -5.75 -11.74 2.20
CA PRO A 101 -7.21 -11.68 2.27
C PRO A 101 -7.85 -11.24 0.94
N LEU A 102 -7.09 -10.55 0.09
CA LEU A 102 -7.52 -10.10 -1.24
C LEU A 102 -7.36 -11.16 -2.31
N ASP A 103 -6.38 -12.05 -2.17
CA ASP A 103 -6.15 -13.11 -3.16
C ASP A 103 -7.30 -14.11 -3.12
N MET A 104 -8.08 -14.17 -2.02
CA MET A 104 -9.35 -14.91 -1.96
C MET A 104 -10.33 -14.55 -3.09
N VAL A 105 -10.17 -13.38 -3.75
CA VAL A 105 -10.98 -12.95 -4.90
C VAL A 105 -10.14 -12.95 -6.17
N ARG A 106 -10.20 -14.03 -6.95
CA ARG A 106 -9.49 -14.15 -8.23
C ARG A 106 -10.01 -13.10 -9.23
N GLY A 107 -9.13 -12.25 -9.74
CA GLY A 107 -9.47 -11.23 -10.73
C GLY A 107 -10.14 -9.97 -10.15
N TRP A 108 -9.94 -9.70 -8.85
CA TRP A 108 -10.42 -8.48 -8.18
C TRP A 108 -10.06 -7.19 -8.93
N ASN A 109 -8.92 -7.16 -9.63
CA ASN A 109 -8.47 -6.03 -10.43
C ASN A 109 -9.45 -5.65 -11.55
N ARG A 110 -10.28 -6.59 -12.03
CA ARG A 110 -11.34 -6.31 -13.03
C ARG A 110 -12.40 -5.36 -12.51
N ILE A 111 -12.53 -5.24 -11.18
CA ILE A 111 -13.53 -4.38 -10.55
C ILE A 111 -13.29 -2.91 -10.95
N TYR A 112 -12.05 -2.48 -11.23
CA TYR A 112 -11.71 -1.13 -11.69
C TYR A 112 -12.15 -0.78 -13.12
N GLY A 113 -12.71 -1.74 -13.87
CA GLY A 113 -13.18 -1.52 -15.23
C GLY A 113 -12.05 -1.33 -16.25
N PRO A 114 -12.38 -0.94 -17.49
CA PRO A 114 -11.46 -0.96 -18.62
C PRO A 114 -10.35 0.11 -18.55
N ALA A 115 -10.56 1.18 -17.78
CA ALA A 115 -9.51 2.17 -17.51
C ALA A 115 -8.43 1.64 -16.55
N GLY A 116 -8.72 0.56 -15.82
CA GLY A 116 -7.80 0.01 -14.82
C GLY A 116 -7.62 0.93 -13.61
N PHE A 117 -6.50 0.74 -12.92
CA PHE A 117 -6.15 1.50 -11.73
C PHE A 117 -4.67 1.88 -11.75
N LEU A 118 -4.33 2.94 -11.02
CA LEU A 118 -2.99 3.36 -10.71
C LEU A 118 -2.74 3.05 -9.23
N GLN A 119 -1.62 2.42 -8.94
CA GLN A 119 -1.18 2.22 -7.57
C GLN A 119 -0.23 3.34 -7.17
N TRP A 120 -0.53 4.00 -6.06
CA TRP A 120 0.31 5.06 -5.51
C TRP A 120 0.75 4.62 -4.11
N GLN A 121 2.07 4.60 -3.89
CA GLN A 121 2.64 4.18 -2.62
C GLN A 121 3.81 5.08 -2.25
N PHE A 122 3.80 5.57 -1.01
CA PHE A 122 4.86 6.41 -0.48
C PHE A 122 5.28 5.97 0.93
N VAL A 123 6.39 6.52 1.40
CA VAL A 123 6.78 6.53 2.81
C VAL A 123 7.16 7.96 3.23
N ILE A 124 6.73 8.38 4.41
CA ILE A 124 7.13 9.65 5.05
C ILE A 124 7.64 9.40 6.47
N PRO A 125 8.49 10.27 7.03
CA PRO A 125 8.94 10.18 8.42
C PRO A 125 7.80 10.12 9.45
N PHE A 126 8.06 9.54 10.62
CA PHE A 126 7.03 9.36 11.67
C PHE A 126 6.51 10.67 12.27
N ASP A 127 7.34 11.71 12.31
CA ASP A 127 6.99 13.05 12.79
C ASP A 127 6.13 13.83 11.78
N ALA A 128 6.13 13.45 10.50
CA ALA A 128 5.29 14.02 9.44
C ALA A 128 3.82 13.52 9.45
N THR A 129 3.27 13.20 10.62
CA THR A 129 1.89 12.66 10.75
C THR A 129 0.82 13.68 10.32
N SER A 130 1.08 14.98 10.45
CA SER A 130 0.21 16.03 9.93
C SER A 130 0.09 15.95 8.40
N THR A 131 1.21 15.76 7.69
CA THR A 131 1.23 15.60 6.23
C THR A 131 0.47 14.34 5.80
N LEU A 132 0.59 13.23 6.53
CA LEU A 132 -0.23 12.04 6.27
C LEU A 132 -1.73 12.36 6.39
N SER A 133 -2.12 13.12 7.42
CA SER A 133 -3.51 13.54 7.64
C SER A 133 -4.00 14.42 6.49
N THR A 134 -3.19 15.38 6.02
CA THR A 134 -3.49 16.23 4.87
C THR A 134 -3.65 15.41 3.59
N ILE A 135 -2.76 14.45 3.33
CA ILE A 135 -2.85 13.56 2.17
C ILE A 135 -4.15 12.75 2.20
N VAL A 136 -4.49 12.16 3.35
CA VAL A 136 -5.76 11.41 3.51
C VAL A 136 -6.97 12.33 3.29
N GLU A 137 -6.93 13.55 3.83
CA GLU A 137 -7.98 14.54 3.65
C GLU A 137 -8.15 14.93 2.18
N GLU A 138 -7.08 15.31 1.47
CA GLU A 138 -7.13 15.67 0.05
C GLU A 138 -7.66 14.54 -0.82
N ILE A 139 -7.24 13.29 -0.56
CA ILE A 139 -7.77 12.12 -1.27
C ILE A 139 -9.27 11.98 -1.01
N SER A 140 -9.71 12.05 0.25
CA SER A 140 -11.12 11.91 0.61
C SER A 140 -12.02 12.98 -0.03
N GLN A 141 -11.52 14.22 -0.12
CA GLN A 141 -12.22 15.37 -0.70
C GLN A 141 -12.25 15.33 -2.23
N SER A 142 -11.17 14.84 -2.86
CA SER A 142 -11.08 14.75 -4.33
C SER A 142 -12.11 13.79 -4.95
N GLY A 143 -12.71 12.90 -4.14
CA GLY A 143 -13.58 11.84 -4.65
C GLY A 143 -12.80 10.73 -5.37
N CYS A 144 -11.47 10.75 -5.35
CA CYS A 144 -10.62 9.63 -5.74
C CYS A 144 -10.86 8.48 -4.77
N THR A 145 -11.69 7.54 -5.19
CA THR A 145 -12.11 6.42 -4.34
C THR A 145 -11.08 5.31 -4.43
N SER A 146 -10.33 5.08 -3.35
CA SER A 146 -9.56 3.86 -3.23
C SER A 146 -10.40 2.77 -2.55
N PHE A 147 -10.56 1.64 -3.24
CA PHE A 147 -11.17 0.44 -2.65
C PHE A 147 -10.21 -0.25 -1.68
N LEU A 148 -8.91 -0.14 -1.96
CA LEU A 148 -7.88 -0.78 -1.20
C LEU A 148 -6.80 0.21 -0.80
N ALA A 149 -6.80 0.60 0.47
CA ALA A 149 -5.73 1.39 1.05
C ALA A 149 -5.13 0.67 2.25
N VAL A 150 -3.81 0.64 2.28
CA VAL A 150 -3.01 -0.06 3.27
C VAL A 150 -2.03 0.90 3.91
N LEU A 151 -2.15 1.08 5.23
CA LEU A 151 -1.24 1.84 6.07
C LEU A 151 -0.32 0.88 6.83
N LYS A 152 0.98 1.17 6.89
CA LYS A 152 1.97 0.43 7.71
C LYS A 152 2.96 1.38 8.37
N SER A 153 3.50 0.95 9.51
CA SER A 153 4.74 1.47 10.08
C SER A 153 5.91 0.67 9.52
N PHE A 154 6.82 1.33 8.80
CA PHE A 154 8.09 0.73 8.41
C PHE A 154 9.14 0.91 9.51
N GLY A 155 9.95 -0.14 9.68
CA GLY A 155 11.16 -0.11 10.50
C GLY A 155 12.31 0.60 9.78
N GLU A 156 13.51 0.45 10.34
CA GLU A 156 14.72 1.05 9.78
C GLU A 156 14.99 0.58 8.34
N GLY A 157 15.48 1.50 7.51
CA GLY A 157 15.91 1.19 6.16
C GLY A 157 17.23 0.39 6.15
N ASN A 158 17.61 -0.09 4.96
CA ASN A 158 18.90 -0.75 4.78
C ASN A 158 19.93 0.19 4.11
N ALA A 159 21.14 -0.33 3.88
CA ALA A 159 22.23 0.45 3.31
C ALA A 159 22.14 0.67 1.77
N ALA A 160 21.14 0.14 1.08
CA ALA A 160 21.06 0.26 -0.38
C ALA A 160 20.63 1.68 -0.80
N PRO A 161 21.38 2.39 -1.67
CA PRO A 161 21.12 3.80 -2.00
C PRO A 161 19.72 4.11 -2.56
N LEU A 162 19.14 3.19 -3.34
CA LEU A 162 17.79 3.32 -3.92
C LEU A 162 16.73 2.48 -3.17
N SER A 163 17.01 2.08 -1.94
CA SER A 163 16.01 1.37 -1.13
C SER A 163 14.81 2.26 -0.86
N PHE A 164 13.61 1.75 -1.12
CA PHE A 164 12.36 2.46 -0.85
C PHE A 164 12.00 2.46 0.65
N PRO A 165 12.03 1.33 1.38
CA PRO A 165 11.70 1.32 2.79
C PRO A 165 12.64 2.20 3.61
N ALA A 166 12.03 3.06 4.43
CA ALA A 166 12.68 3.91 5.42
C ALA A 166 11.78 3.98 6.67
N GLY A 167 12.36 4.32 7.82
CA GLY A 167 11.61 4.43 9.07
C GLY A 167 10.51 5.49 8.98
N GLY A 168 9.25 5.07 9.05
CA GLY A 168 8.15 6.00 8.82
C GLY A 168 6.78 5.36 8.56
N TRP A 169 5.83 6.21 8.18
CA TRP A 169 4.50 5.81 7.74
C TRP A 169 4.51 5.53 6.24
N THR A 170 4.07 4.35 5.83
CA THR A 170 3.81 4.06 4.42
C THR A 170 2.32 3.87 4.18
N LEU A 171 1.82 4.53 3.15
CA LEU A 171 0.45 4.38 2.66
C LEU A 171 0.53 3.90 1.20
N ALA A 172 -0.19 2.83 0.90
CA ALA A 172 -0.37 2.32 -0.45
C ALA A 172 -1.86 2.33 -0.78
N LEU A 173 -2.23 2.84 -1.95
CA LEU A 173 -3.61 2.87 -2.42
C LEU A 173 -3.70 2.56 -3.90
N ASP A 174 -4.78 1.89 -4.26
CA ASP A 174 -5.18 1.64 -5.64
C ASP A 174 -6.30 2.62 -6.02
N ILE A 175 -6.07 3.42 -7.06
CA ILE A 175 -6.98 4.49 -7.50
C ILE A 175 -7.45 4.19 -8.92
N PRO A 176 -8.75 4.24 -9.24
CA PRO A 176 -9.22 4.08 -10.62
C PRO A 176 -8.55 5.11 -11.55
N ALA A 177 -7.91 4.65 -12.62
CA ALA A 177 -7.09 5.53 -13.47
C ALA A 177 -7.93 6.52 -14.30
N GLY A 178 -9.22 6.23 -14.49
CA GLY A 178 -10.17 7.07 -15.22
C GLY A 178 -10.71 8.27 -14.43
N VAL A 179 -10.24 8.54 -13.20
CA VAL A 179 -10.71 9.68 -12.40
C VAL A 179 -10.23 10.99 -13.02
N PRO A 180 -11.13 11.92 -13.38
CA PRO A 180 -10.72 13.23 -13.91
C PRO A 180 -9.85 14.00 -12.91
N GLY A 181 -8.75 14.59 -13.39
CA GLY A 181 -7.85 15.38 -12.54
C GLY A 181 -6.91 14.55 -11.65
N LEU A 182 -6.86 13.22 -11.81
CA LEU A 182 -6.01 12.34 -11.00
C LEU A 182 -4.52 12.71 -11.09
N GLY A 183 -4.00 13.00 -12.29
CA GLY A 183 -2.61 13.40 -12.49
C GLY A 183 -2.21 14.63 -11.66
N PRO A 184 -2.86 15.79 -11.87
CA PRO A 184 -2.61 16.99 -11.08
C PRO A 184 -2.83 16.82 -9.57
N LEU A 185 -3.76 15.96 -9.14
CA LEU A 185 -3.93 15.63 -7.73
C LEU A 185 -2.68 14.93 -7.19
N LEU A 186 -2.32 13.80 -7.80
CA LEU A 186 -1.18 13.03 -7.34
C LEU A 186 0.12 13.86 -7.43
N ASP A 187 0.25 14.77 -8.40
CA ASP A 187 1.39 15.68 -8.52
C ASP A 187 1.58 16.56 -7.29
N ARG A 188 0.49 17.09 -6.72
CA ARG A 188 0.53 17.83 -5.46
C ARG A 188 0.82 16.94 -4.27
N LEU A 189 0.27 15.72 -4.25
CA LEU A 189 0.53 14.77 -3.17
C LEU A 189 2.00 14.30 -3.16
N ASP A 190 2.61 14.13 -4.33
CA ASP A 190 4.05 13.85 -4.44
C ASP A 190 4.86 15.00 -3.83
N ASP A 191 4.49 16.25 -4.10
CA ASP A 191 5.16 17.42 -3.49
C ASP A 191 5.03 17.44 -1.96
N LEU A 192 3.86 17.10 -1.42
CA LEU A 192 3.67 16.96 0.04
C LEU A 192 4.55 15.86 0.63
N VAL A 193 4.65 14.72 -0.03
CA VAL A 193 5.49 13.59 0.42
C VAL A 193 6.96 13.98 0.39
N VAL A 194 7.44 14.54 -0.71
CA VAL A 194 8.86 14.91 -0.89
C VAL A 194 9.24 16.05 0.03
N GLY A 195 8.36 17.05 0.21
CA GLY A 195 8.59 18.21 1.07
C GLY A 195 8.81 17.89 2.55
N VAL A 196 8.45 16.69 3.01
CA VAL A 196 8.74 16.20 4.37
C VAL A 196 9.85 15.14 4.41
N GLY A 197 10.67 15.03 3.36
CA GLY A 197 11.74 14.04 3.25
C GLY A 197 11.24 12.60 2.99
N GLY A 198 10.00 12.46 2.53
CA GLY A 198 9.44 11.18 2.08
C GLY A 198 9.87 10.79 0.68
N ARG A 199 9.38 9.65 0.20
CA ARG A 199 9.62 9.16 -1.16
C ARG A 199 8.50 8.28 -1.69
N ILE A 200 8.39 8.24 -3.01
CA ILE A 200 7.47 7.38 -3.75
C ILE A 200 8.16 6.06 -4.11
N TYR A 201 7.39 4.95 -4.07
CA TYR A 201 7.92 3.64 -4.42
C TYR A 201 8.02 3.45 -5.94
N LEU A 202 9.24 3.43 -6.47
CA LEU A 202 9.48 3.32 -7.91
C LEU A 202 8.91 2.04 -8.54
N ALA A 203 8.77 0.95 -7.77
CA ALA A 203 8.17 -0.28 -8.28
C ALA A 203 6.66 -0.14 -8.58
N LYS A 204 6.00 0.84 -7.98
CA LYS A 204 4.57 1.15 -8.19
C LYS A 204 4.38 2.44 -9.00
N ASP A 205 5.46 3.11 -9.37
CA ASP A 205 5.43 4.38 -10.08
C ASP A 205 5.38 4.22 -11.59
N SER A 206 4.59 5.07 -12.24
CA SER A 206 4.55 5.25 -13.69
C SER A 206 4.59 6.72 -14.14
N ARG A 207 4.68 7.68 -13.21
CA ARG A 207 4.37 9.10 -13.47
C ARG A 207 5.20 10.13 -12.72
N VAL A 208 5.91 9.75 -11.66
CA VAL A 208 6.68 10.69 -10.82
C VAL A 208 7.58 11.55 -11.69
N ARG A 209 7.60 12.85 -11.37
CA ARG A 209 8.38 13.83 -12.10
C ARG A 209 9.88 13.64 -11.83
N PRO A 210 10.75 13.63 -12.85
CA PRO A 210 12.17 13.29 -12.69
C PRO A 210 12.93 14.22 -11.74
N GLU A 211 12.51 15.49 -11.66
CA GLU A 211 13.11 16.50 -10.80
C GLU A 211 12.95 16.21 -9.30
N LEU A 212 11.98 15.39 -8.90
CA LEU A 212 11.79 15.01 -7.49
C LEU A 212 12.74 13.89 -7.03
N LEU A 213 13.39 13.19 -7.97
CA LEU A 213 14.19 12.01 -7.66
C LEU A 213 15.40 12.28 -6.75
N PRO A 214 16.20 13.36 -6.96
CA PRO A 214 17.32 13.68 -6.08
C PRO A 214 16.89 13.96 -4.64
N GLU A 215 15.71 14.57 -4.43
CA GLU A 215 15.17 14.85 -3.10
C GLU A 215 14.69 13.57 -2.40
N MET A 216 14.00 12.70 -3.13
CA MET A 216 13.54 11.41 -2.60
C MET A 216 14.69 10.46 -2.23
N TYR A 217 15.79 10.50 -2.99
CA TYR A 217 16.93 9.58 -2.83
C TYR A 217 18.24 10.37 -2.70
N PRO A 218 18.60 10.85 -1.49
CA PRO A 218 19.82 11.67 -1.29
C PRO A 218 21.14 10.96 -1.66
N ARG A 219 21.14 9.63 -1.76
CA ARG A 219 22.29 8.81 -2.18
C ARG A 219 22.23 8.43 -3.67
N LEU A 220 21.44 9.16 -4.48
CA LEU A 220 21.26 8.89 -5.90
C LEU A 220 22.58 8.97 -6.68
N ASP A 221 23.45 9.94 -6.37
CA ASP A 221 24.72 10.10 -7.07
C ASP A 221 25.71 8.98 -6.77
N GLU A 222 25.72 8.47 -5.53
CA GLU A 222 26.48 7.26 -5.16
C GLU A 222 26.03 6.06 -6.02
N TRP A 223 24.72 5.88 -6.16
CA TRP A 223 24.16 4.82 -6.99
C TRP A 223 24.53 5.01 -8.48
N LYS A 224 24.40 6.23 -9.00
CA LYS A 224 24.73 6.55 -10.40
C LYS A 224 26.20 6.30 -10.69
N ALA A 225 27.11 6.60 -9.76
CA ALA A 225 28.53 6.31 -9.90
C ALA A 225 28.81 4.79 -10.00
N VAL A 226 28.12 3.98 -9.18
CA VAL A 226 28.21 2.51 -9.29
C VAL A 226 27.70 2.04 -10.65
N ARG A 227 26.54 2.52 -11.10
CA ARG A 227 25.97 2.19 -12.42
C ARG A 227 26.92 2.55 -13.55
N GLU A 228 27.45 3.77 -13.60
CA GLU A 228 28.37 4.20 -14.68
C GLU A 228 29.67 3.37 -14.68
N ARG A 229 30.14 2.92 -13.52
CA ARG A 229 31.30 2.00 -13.44
C ARG A 229 31.00 0.62 -14.04
N VAL A 230 29.80 0.08 -13.83
CA VAL A 230 29.45 -1.30 -14.24
C VAL A 230 28.77 -1.37 -15.62
N ASP A 231 28.12 -0.30 -16.06
CA ASP A 231 27.44 -0.19 -17.36
C ASP A 231 27.69 1.19 -18.01
N PRO A 232 28.95 1.52 -18.36
CA PRO A 232 29.32 2.83 -18.92
C PRO A 232 28.68 3.11 -20.29
N ASN A 233 28.21 2.08 -20.98
CA ASN A 233 27.56 2.19 -22.28
C ASN A 233 26.03 2.17 -22.19
N ARG A 234 25.47 2.18 -20.97
CA ARG A 234 24.02 2.16 -20.69
C ARG A 234 23.27 1.06 -21.44
N ARG A 235 23.82 -0.15 -21.45
CA ARG A 235 23.21 -1.34 -22.06
C ARG A 235 21.95 -1.78 -21.31
N MET A 236 21.91 -1.60 -19.99
CA MET A 236 20.75 -1.88 -19.15
C MET A 236 19.87 -0.64 -19.04
N MET A 237 18.87 -0.53 -19.90
CA MET A 237 17.99 0.63 -19.98
C MET A 237 16.52 0.23 -20.02
N SER A 238 15.73 0.76 -19.09
CA SER A 238 14.27 0.63 -19.03
C SER A 238 13.57 1.96 -19.29
N ASP A 239 12.26 1.96 -19.52
CA ASP A 239 11.49 3.19 -19.65
C ASP A 239 11.50 4.02 -18.36
N LEU A 240 11.51 3.34 -17.20
CA LEU A 240 11.70 3.99 -15.90
C LEU A 240 13.04 4.73 -15.85
N ALA A 241 14.13 4.08 -16.30
CA ALA A 241 15.45 4.68 -16.30
C ALA A 241 15.55 5.87 -17.26
N ARG A 242 14.95 5.78 -18.45
CA ARG A 242 14.86 6.90 -19.40
C ARG A 242 14.11 8.09 -18.80
N ARG A 243 12.93 7.85 -18.20
CA ARG A 243 12.10 8.90 -17.61
C ARG A 243 12.82 9.57 -16.44
N LEU A 244 13.37 8.78 -15.51
CA LEU A 244 13.92 9.28 -14.25
C LEU A 244 15.41 9.63 -14.32
N GLY A 245 16.07 9.42 -15.46
CA GLY A 245 17.51 9.66 -15.59
C GLY A 245 18.34 8.73 -14.70
N LEU A 246 17.86 7.51 -14.49
CA LEU A 246 18.59 6.42 -13.83
C LEU A 246 19.47 5.65 -14.80
#